data_AF-A0A1V5TNT5-F1
#
_entry.id   AF-A0A1V5TNT5-F1
#
_cell.length_a   1.000
_cell.length_b   1.000
_cell.length_c   1.000
_cell.angle_alpha   90.00
_cell.angle_beta   90.00
_cell.angle_gamma   90.00
#
_symmetry.space_group_name_H-M   'P 1'
#
loop_
_entity.id
_entity.type
_entity.pdbx_description
1 polymer ?
#
loop_
_entity_poly.entity_id
_entity_poly.type
_entity_poly.pdbx_seq_one_letter_code
_entity_poly.pdbx_strand_id
1 'polypeptide(L)'
;MIDYTHGKRVMHIDTSHKLYEKHVTGIAYKIVKTKEHRGTALSPKLKKELEKKLDANYDRARIYAIVIYFLIKDKLNLFDDLIICNDEDFQSVKEYLYLLFQGDSDYLKKNVKSISELRVETGDKNLRSYADDIAYSYMKRALRSIARRQKGIPLNVLKITFDMFKEKWMEIERKIKAGGE
;
A
#
# COMPACT_ATOMS: atom_id res chain seq x y z
N MET A 1 1.21 -8.60 22.93
CA MET A 1 1.66 -8.44 21.53
C MET A 1 3.17 -8.64 21.57
N ILE A 2 3.70 -9.67 20.91
CA ILE A 2 5.14 -9.95 20.89
C ILE A 2 5.84 -8.81 20.14
N ASP A 3 6.92 -8.30 20.70
CA ASP A 3 7.73 -7.28 20.05
C ASP A 3 8.67 -7.91 19.01
N TYR A 4 8.14 -8.15 17.81
CA TYR A 4 8.91 -8.70 16.69
C TYR A 4 9.74 -7.66 15.93
N THR A 5 9.73 -6.40 16.38
CA THR A 5 10.45 -5.35 15.66
C THR A 5 11.96 -5.50 15.80
N HIS A 6 12.46 -6.21 16.83
CA HIS A 6 13.89 -6.44 17.08
C HIS A 6 14.76 -5.16 16.96
N GLY A 7 14.21 -4.00 17.35
CA GLY A 7 14.88 -2.70 17.24
C GLY A 7 14.81 -2.03 15.85
N LYS A 8 14.21 -2.67 14.85
CA LYS A 8 13.97 -2.11 13.52
C LYS A 8 12.70 -1.27 13.45
N ARG A 9 12.68 -0.33 12.50
CA ARG A 9 11.48 0.47 12.22
C ARG A 9 10.63 -0.28 11.21
N VAL A 10 9.48 -0.77 11.65
CA VAL A 10 8.60 -1.60 10.82
C VAL A 10 7.39 -0.79 10.34
N MET A 11 7.11 -0.82 9.05
CA MET A 11 5.93 -0.25 8.43
C MET A 11 5.01 -1.36 7.95
N HIS A 12 3.78 -1.40 8.46
CA HIS A 12 2.73 -2.27 7.91
C HIS A 12 1.92 -1.49 6.89
N ILE A 13 1.58 -2.10 5.76
CA ILE A 13 0.60 -1.59 4.79
C ILE A 13 -0.51 -2.60 4.57
N ASP A 14 -1.75 -2.12 4.56
CA ASP A 14 -2.93 -2.96 4.45
C ASP A 14 -4.10 -2.28 3.72
N THR A 15 -5.12 -3.07 3.43
CA THR A 15 -6.36 -2.65 2.77
C THR A 15 -7.58 -3.03 3.59
N SER A 16 -8.59 -2.15 3.63
CA SER A 16 -9.83 -2.41 4.38
C SER A 16 -10.77 -3.42 3.73
N HIS A 17 -10.65 -3.56 2.41
CA HIS A 17 -11.50 -4.37 1.53
C HIS A 17 -10.68 -4.74 0.31
N LYS A 18 -10.99 -5.88 -0.28
CA LYS A 18 -10.29 -6.32 -1.50
C LYS A 18 -10.50 -5.31 -2.63
N LEU A 19 -9.50 -5.14 -3.48
CA LEU A 19 -9.51 -4.08 -4.49
C LEU A 19 -10.69 -4.20 -5.48
N TYR A 20 -11.06 -5.42 -5.82
CA TYR A 20 -12.16 -5.74 -6.75
C TYR A 20 -13.56 -5.51 -6.19
N GLU A 21 -13.70 -5.28 -4.87
CA GLU A 21 -15.01 -5.02 -4.30
C GLU A 21 -15.52 -3.65 -4.77
N LYS A 22 -16.82 -3.59 -5.08
CA LYS A 22 -17.49 -2.36 -5.55
C LYS A 22 -17.62 -1.27 -4.49
N HIS A 23 -17.10 -1.51 -3.28
CA HIS A 23 -17.08 -0.56 -2.19
C HIS A 23 -15.83 0.34 -2.25
N VAL A 24 -15.83 1.39 -1.43
CA VAL A 24 -14.61 2.17 -1.19
C VAL A 24 -13.58 1.23 -0.56
N THR A 25 -12.34 1.24 -1.05
CA THR A 25 -11.23 0.54 -0.38
C THR A 25 -10.31 1.57 0.24
N GLY A 26 -10.15 1.51 1.56
CA GLY A 26 -9.10 2.24 2.25
C GLY A 26 -7.79 1.47 2.16
N ILE A 27 -6.70 2.18 1.94
CA ILE A 27 -5.34 1.61 1.90
C ILE A 27 -4.46 2.52 2.74
N ALA A 28 -3.73 1.95 3.70
CA ALA A 28 -2.93 2.77 4.59
C ALA A 28 -1.70 2.03 5.10
N TYR A 29 -0.67 2.80 5.43
CA TYR A 29 0.40 2.31 6.28
C TYR A 29 0.25 2.80 7.72
N LYS A 30 0.86 2.04 8.63
CA LYS A 30 1.17 2.46 9.99
C LYS A 30 2.60 2.04 10.34
N ILE A 31 3.38 2.95 10.92
CA ILE A 31 4.69 2.61 11.48
C ILE A 31 4.47 2.08 12.91
N VAL A 32 4.90 0.85 13.13
CA VAL A 32 4.73 0.12 14.39
C VAL A 32 5.35 0.92 15.55
N LYS A 33 4.67 0.92 16.71
CA LYS A 33 5.02 1.72 17.92
C LYS A 33 5.01 3.24 17.76
N THR A 34 4.58 3.78 16.62
CA THR A 34 4.41 5.23 16.44
C THR A 34 2.95 5.59 16.21
N LYS A 35 2.67 6.90 16.23
CA LYS A 35 1.41 7.46 15.75
C LYS A 35 1.46 7.82 14.26
N GLU A 36 2.58 7.57 13.56
CA GLU A 36 2.73 7.92 12.15
C GLU A 36 1.93 6.95 11.28
N HIS A 37 1.02 7.51 10.49
CA HIS A 37 0.24 6.78 9.50
C HIS A 37 -0.12 7.68 8.33
N ARG A 38 -0.31 7.09 7.16
CA ARG A 38 -0.82 7.76 5.96
C ARG A 38 -1.65 6.77 5.17
N GLY A 39 -2.64 7.28 4.46
CA GLY A 39 -3.49 6.42 3.67
C GLY A 39 -4.27 7.16 2.61
N THR A 40 -4.97 6.40 1.80
CA THR A 40 -5.85 6.86 0.74
C THR A 40 -7.13 6.03 0.76
N ALA A 41 -8.12 6.47 -0.01
CA ALA A 41 -9.30 5.68 -0.30
C ALA A 41 -9.57 5.68 -1.80
N LEU A 42 -9.69 4.49 -2.38
CA LEU A 42 -10.10 4.30 -3.76
C LEU A 42 -11.62 4.26 -3.83
N SER A 43 -12.20 5.29 -4.45
CA SER A 43 -13.64 5.33 -4.69
C SER A 43 -14.07 4.30 -5.74
N PRO A 44 -15.32 3.79 -5.69
CA PRO A 44 -15.85 2.91 -6.74
C PRO A 44 -15.76 3.52 -8.14
N LYS A 45 -15.93 4.84 -8.25
CA LYS A 45 -15.80 5.58 -9.52
C LYS A 45 -14.38 5.47 -10.09
N LEU A 46 -13.36 5.68 -9.24
CA LEU A 46 -11.96 5.58 -9.66
C LEU A 46 -11.61 4.14 -10.05
N LYS A 47 -12.02 3.15 -9.25
CA LYS A 47 -11.80 1.73 -9.58
C LYS A 47 -12.37 1.37 -10.94
N LYS A 48 -13.64 1.71 -11.20
CA LYS A 48 -14.31 1.50 -12.49
C LYS A 48 -13.58 2.19 -13.64
N GLU A 49 -13.00 3.37 -13.39
CA GLU A 49 -12.23 4.09 -14.40
C GLU A 49 -10.89 3.41 -14.71
N LEU A 50 -10.18 2.92 -13.70
CA LEU A 50 -8.96 2.12 -13.85
C LEU A 50 -9.25 0.84 -14.65
N GLU A 51 -10.29 0.11 -14.27
CA GLU A 51 -10.74 -1.10 -14.98
C GLU A 51 -11.05 -0.82 -16.44
N LYS A 52 -11.81 0.24 -16.75
CA LYS A 52 -12.23 0.55 -18.11
C LYS A 52 -11.09 1.04 -19.00
N LYS A 53 -10.15 1.82 -18.45
CA LYS A 53 -9.14 2.54 -19.25
C LYS A 53 -7.76 1.89 -19.24
N LEU A 54 -7.43 1.11 -18.23
CA LEU A 54 -6.11 0.49 -18.05
C LEU A 54 -6.19 -1.04 -17.99
N ASP A 55 -7.37 -1.62 -18.25
CA ASP A 55 -7.64 -3.06 -18.13
C ASP A 55 -7.28 -3.64 -16.75
N ALA A 56 -7.46 -2.81 -15.71
CA ALA A 56 -6.93 -3.10 -14.38
C ALA A 56 -7.63 -4.27 -13.65
N ASN A 57 -8.71 -4.82 -14.24
CA ASN A 57 -9.38 -6.01 -13.71
C ASN A 57 -8.46 -7.21 -13.58
N TYR A 58 -7.46 -7.31 -14.47
CA TYR A 58 -6.55 -8.43 -14.55
C TYR A 58 -5.24 -8.23 -13.78
N ASP A 59 -4.98 -7.03 -13.25
CA ASP A 59 -3.72 -6.73 -12.57
C ASP A 59 -3.88 -5.85 -11.34
N ARG A 60 -4.51 -6.44 -10.33
CA ARG A 60 -4.78 -5.81 -9.01
C ARG A 60 -3.49 -5.59 -8.22
N ALA A 61 -2.51 -6.49 -8.37
CA ALA A 61 -1.19 -6.36 -7.79
C ALA A 61 -0.52 -5.06 -8.24
N ARG A 62 -0.62 -4.71 -9.53
CA ARG A 62 -0.09 -3.43 -10.06
C ARG A 62 -0.81 -2.22 -9.47
N ILE A 63 -2.15 -2.24 -9.38
CA ILE A 63 -2.90 -1.16 -8.72
C ILE A 63 -2.38 -1.00 -7.28
N TYR A 64 -2.25 -2.10 -6.55
CA TYR A 64 -1.84 -2.06 -5.16
C TYR A 64 -0.42 -1.52 -5.00
N ALA A 65 0.53 -1.99 -5.82
CA ALA A 65 1.90 -1.51 -5.86
C ALA A 65 1.98 0.00 -6.15
N ILE A 66 1.21 0.51 -7.10
CA ILE A 66 1.18 1.95 -7.40
C ILE A 66 0.69 2.76 -6.19
N VAL A 67 -0.33 2.27 -5.48
CA VAL A 67 -0.79 2.94 -4.25
C VAL A 67 0.29 2.92 -3.18
N ILE A 68 0.90 1.77 -2.93
CA ILE A 68 1.98 1.62 -1.95
C ILE A 68 3.12 2.60 -2.30
N TYR A 69 3.56 2.64 -3.57
CA TYR A 69 4.58 3.56 -4.06
C TYR A 69 4.26 5.02 -3.68
N PHE A 70 3.07 5.53 -4.01
CA PHE A 70 2.74 6.91 -3.67
C PHE A 70 2.62 7.16 -2.17
N LEU A 71 2.23 6.16 -1.38
CA LEU A 71 2.16 6.30 0.07
C LEU A 71 3.55 6.45 0.69
N ILE A 72 4.54 5.70 0.20
CA ILE A 72 5.84 5.53 0.87
C ILE A 72 7.03 6.23 0.21
N LYS A 73 6.93 6.67 -1.05
CA LYS A 73 8.08 7.20 -1.83
C LYS A 73 8.86 8.33 -1.15
N ASP A 74 8.16 9.22 -0.43
CA ASP A 74 8.77 10.36 0.28
C ASP A 74 9.03 10.04 1.77
N LYS A 75 8.98 8.76 2.14
CA LYS A 75 8.98 8.26 3.52
C LYS A 75 9.88 7.04 3.71
N LEU A 76 10.72 6.73 2.73
CA LEU A 76 11.64 5.59 2.77
C LEU A 76 12.58 5.68 3.98
N ASN A 77 12.97 6.87 4.43
CA ASN A 77 13.82 7.04 5.60
C ASN A 77 13.14 6.69 6.94
N LEU A 78 11.83 6.43 6.99
CA LEU A 78 11.08 6.20 8.23
C LEU A 78 10.99 4.73 8.65
N PHE A 79 11.35 3.80 7.78
CA PHE A 79 11.24 2.37 8.03
C PHE A 79 12.42 1.61 7.44
N ASP A 80 12.67 0.42 7.96
CA ASP A 80 13.67 -0.53 7.48
C ASP A 80 12.96 -1.74 6.85
N ASP A 81 11.90 -2.22 7.51
CA ASP A 81 11.07 -3.32 7.05
C ASP A 81 9.70 -2.81 6.56
N LEU A 82 9.28 -3.21 5.37
CA LEU A 82 7.93 -3.00 4.82
C LEU A 82 7.17 -4.32 4.81
N ILE A 83 6.09 -4.39 5.58
CA ILE A 83 5.24 -5.56 5.70
C ILE A 83 3.94 -5.34 4.93
N ILE A 84 3.78 -6.06 3.83
CA ILE A 84 2.57 -6.05 2.99
C ILE A 84 1.59 -7.09 3.53
N CYS A 85 0.45 -6.63 4.04
CA CYS A 85 -0.47 -7.47 4.81
C CYS A 85 -1.67 -8.01 4.02
N ASN A 86 -1.89 -7.53 2.80
CA ASN A 86 -3.02 -7.91 1.96
C ASN A 86 -2.71 -9.19 1.14
N ASP A 87 -3.76 -9.94 0.82
CA ASP A 87 -3.79 -11.22 0.09
C ASP A 87 -3.68 -11.09 -1.45
N GLU A 88 -3.37 -9.90 -1.98
CA GLU A 88 -3.01 -9.81 -3.41
C GLU A 88 -1.71 -10.60 -3.64
N ASP A 89 -1.43 -11.00 -4.89
CA ASP A 89 -0.19 -11.71 -5.22
C ASP A 89 1.03 -10.88 -4.79
N PHE A 90 1.59 -11.26 -3.64
CA PHE A 90 2.68 -10.54 -2.99
C PHE A 90 3.90 -10.45 -3.88
N GLN A 91 4.19 -11.52 -4.64
CA GLN A 91 5.36 -11.55 -5.51
C GLN A 91 5.20 -10.56 -6.65
N SER A 92 4.05 -10.54 -7.32
CA SER A 92 3.71 -9.54 -8.34
C SER A 92 3.76 -8.11 -7.77
N VAL A 93 3.21 -7.87 -6.57
CA VAL A 93 3.26 -6.55 -5.91
C VAL A 93 4.71 -6.11 -5.66
N LYS A 94 5.55 -7.03 -5.16
CA LYS A 94 6.96 -6.78 -4.87
C LYS A 94 7.74 -6.45 -6.14
N GLU A 95 7.49 -7.16 -7.23
CA GLU A 95 8.10 -6.92 -8.54
C GLU A 95 7.71 -5.54 -9.09
N TYR A 96 6.42 -5.20 -9.06
CA TYR A 96 5.97 -3.87 -9.50
C TYR A 96 6.54 -2.74 -8.65
N LEU A 97 6.65 -2.92 -7.34
CA LEU A 97 7.32 -1.95 -6.47
C LEU A 97 8.80 -1.80 -6.81
N TYR A 98 9.50 -2.91 -7.08
CA TYR A 98 10.89 -2.87 -7.53
C TYR A 98 11.03 -2.10 -8.85
N LEU A 99 10.14 -2.32 -9.81
CA LEU A 99 10.12 -1.54 -11.06
C LEU A 99 9.88 -0.05 -10.80
N LEU A 100 8.91 0.30 -9.96
CA LEU A 100 8.60 1.71 -9.65
C LEU A 100 9.73 2.44 -8.91
N PHE A 101 10.48 1.72 -8.07
CA PHE A 101 11.63 2.25 -7.34
C PHE A 101 12.98 1.89 -7.99
N GLN A 102 12.98 1.46 -9.25
CA GLN A 102 14.21 1.09 -9.94
C GLN A 102 15.20 2.27 -9.94
N GLY A 103 16.40 2.03 -9.41
CA GLY A 103 17.45 3.05 -9.25
C GLY A 103 17.39 3.85 -7.95
N ASP A 104 16.37 3.65 -7.10
CA ASP A 104 16.27 4.29 -5.79
C ASP A 104 17.08 3.50 -4.75
N SER A 105 18.26 4.03 -4.40
CA SER A 105 19.17 3.38 -3.45
C SER A 105 18.58 3.21 -2.05
N ASP A 106 17.61 4.03 -1.64
CA ASP A 106 17.02 3.94 -0.32
C ASP A 106 15.96 2.85 -0.25
N TYR A 107 15.18 2.67 -1.33
CA TYR A 107 14.26 1.55 -1.45
C TYR A 107 14.99 0.20 -1.50
N LEU A 108 16.12 0.12 -2.22
CA LEU A 108 16.90 -1.12 -2.34
C LEU A 108 17.48 -1.62 -1.00
N LYS A 109 17.64 -0.74 -0.01
CA LYS A 109 18.04 -1.11 1.36
C LYS A 109 16.88 -1.66 2.19
N LYS A 110 15.64 -1.55 1.71
CA LYS A 110 14.44 -1.97 2.45
C LYS A 110 14.24 -3.46 2.32
N ASN A 111 13.79 -4.04 3.42
CA ASN A 111 13.39 -5.43 3.47
C ASN A 111 11.87 -5.51 3.34
N VAL A 112 11.40 -5.98 2.17
CA VAL A 112 9.97 -6.09 1.84
C VAL A 112 9.51 -7.52 2.01
N LYS A 113 8.54 -7.72 2.91
CA LYS A 113 8.00 -9.03 3.31
C LYS A 113 6.48 -9.02 3.31
N SER A 114 5.89 -10.19 3.15
CA SER A 114 4.48 -10.45 3.40
C SER A 114 4.21 -10.65 4.89
N ILE A 115 2.96 -10.47 5.31
CA ILE A 115 2.54 -10.81 6.68
C ILE A 115 2.73 -12.31 6.97
N SER A 116 2.61 -13.17 5.96
CA SER A 116 2.80 -14.61 6.10
C SER A 116 4.25 -14.97 6.41
N GLU A 117 5.21 -14.36 5.72
CA GLU A 117 6.64 -14.50 6.05
C GLU A 117 6.92 -14.03 7.47
N LEU A 118 6.34 -12.89 7.88
CA LEU A 118 6.52 -12.37 9.24
C LEU A 118 5.94 -13.31 10.32
N ARG A 119 4.81 -13.96 10.06
CA ARG A 119 4.23 -14.97 10.97
C ARG A 119 5.15 -16.18 11.13
N VAL A 120 5.81 -16.62 10.06
CA VAL A 120 6.79 -17.71 10.10
C VAL A 120 8.02 -17.30 10.92
N GLU A 121 8.58 -16.12 10.66
CA GLU A 121 9.76 -15.62 11.36
C GLU A 121 9.54 -15.43 12.86
N THR A 122 8.34 -15.00 13.24
CA THR A 122 7.99 -14.72 14.65
C THR A 122 7.45 -15.93 15.40
N GLY A 123 7.06 -16.99 14.68
CA GLY A 123 6.31 -18.11 15.23
C GLY A 123 4.86 -17.79 15.63
N ASP A 124 4.40 -16.54 15.45
CA ASP A 124 3.03 -16.13 15.80
C ASP A 124 2.11 -16.21 14.59
N LYS A 125 1.39 -17.34 14.47
CA LYS A 125 0.39 -17.56 13.41
C LYS A 125 -0.77 -16.56 13.43
N ASN A 126 -1.03 -15.92 14.58
CA ASN A 126 -2.15 -15.00 14.78
C ASN A 126 -1.73 -13.52 14.64
N LEU A 127 -0.49 -13.25 14.25
CA LEU A 127 -0.02 -11.88 14.07
C LEU A 127 -0.92 -11.14 13.08
N ARG A 128 -1.52 -10.04 13.56
CA ARG A 128 -2.39 -9.17 12.77
C ARG A 128 -1.62 -7.97 12.26
N SER A 129 -2.12 -7.42 11.16
CA SER A 129 -1.64 -6.16 10.60
C SER A 129 -1.90 -5.01 11.56
N TYR A 130 -0.88 -4.18 11.78
CA TYR A 130 -1.02 -2.94 12.54
C TYR A 130 -1.75 -1.85 11.73
N ALA A 131 -1.89 -2.04 10.41
CA ALA A 131 -2.49 -1.08 9.50
C ALA A 131 -3.96 -1.38 9.17
N ASP A 132 -4.52 -2.52 9.61
CA ASP A 132 -5.90 -2.94 9.32
C ASP A 132 -6.96 -1.89 9.76
N ASP A 133 -7.05 -1.62 11.07
CA ASP A 133 -7.97 -0.61 11.62
C ASP A 133 -7.73 0.80 11.04
N ILE A 134 -6.49 1.07 10.65
CA ILE A 134 -6.11 2.34 10.03
C ILE A 134 -6.67 2.41 8.62
N ALA A 135 -6.47 1.39 7.78
CA ALA A 135 -7.04 1.29 6.44
C ALA A 135 -8.57 1.42 6.48
N TYR A 136 -9.23 0.76 7.43
CA TYR A 136 -10.68 0.90 7.65
C TYR A 136 -11.11 2.33 8.01
N SER A 137 -10.31 3.03 8.83
CA SER A 137 -10.53 4.44 9.13
C SER A 137 -10.45 5.33 7.87
N TYR A 138 -9.46 5.08 6.99
CA TYR A 138 -9.32 5.78 5.71
C TYR A 138 -10.50 5.50 4.78
N MET A 139 -10.93 4.23 4.67
CA MET A 139 -12.12 3.86 3.91
C MET A 139 -13.36 4.67 4.30
N LYS A 140 -13.64 4.77 5.61
CA LYS A 140 -14.84 5.47 6.09
C LYS A 140 -14.80 6.96 5.86
N ARG A 141 -13.64 7.60 6.00
CA ARG A 141 -13.55 9.06 6.21
C ARG A 141 -12.73 9.80 5.14
N ALA A 142 -11.78 9.17 4.44
CA ALA A 142 -10.85 9.87 3.56
C ALA A 142 -11.53 10.61 2.40
N LEU A 143 -12.69 10.14 1.94
CA LEU A 143 -13.48 10.79 0.88
C LEU A 143 -14.50 11.83 1.42
N ARG A 144 -14.67 11.95 2.74
CA ARG A 144 -15.61 12.92 3.35
C ARG A 144 -14.99 14.32 3.43
N SER A 145 -15.76 15.32 3.87
CA SER A 145 -15.25 16.68 4.13
C SER A 145 -14.18 16.70 5.24
N ILE A 146 -13.35 17.75 5.26
CA ILE A 146 -12.26 17.91 6.25
C ILE A 146 -12.79 17.82 7.69
N ALA A 147 -13.89 18.52 8.00
CA ALA A 147 -14.51 18.47 9.32
C ALA A 147 -14.89 17.04 9.75
N ARG A 148 -15.36 16.19 8.81
CA ARG A 148 -15.68 14.78 9.09
C ARG A 148 -14.43 13.90 9.17
N ARG A 149 -13.33 14.26 8.50
CA ARG A 149 -12.04 13.55 8.57
C ARG A 149 -11.35 13.76 9.93
N GLN A 150 -11.50 14.95 10.51
CA GLN A 150 -10.84 15.33 11.76
C GLN A 150 -11.58 14.86 13.02
N LYS A 151 -12.82 14.36 12.91
CA LYS A 151 -13.51 13.74 14.05
C LYS A 151 -12.84 12.40 14.42
N GLY A 152 -12.25 12.31 15.61
CA GLY A 152 -11.51 11.14 16.08
C GLY A 152 -10.01 11.21 15.74
N ILE A 153 -9.40 10.08 15.37
CA ILE A 153 -7.99 10.06 14.92
C ILE A 153 -7.87 10.90 13.64
N PRO A 154 -7.04 11.97 13.62
CA PRO A 154 -6.80 12.77 12.42
C PRO A 154 -6.20 11.93 11.29
N LEU A 155 -6.69 12.11 10.07
CA LEU A 155 -6.21 11.33 8.91
C LEU A 155 -5.24 12.15 8.05
N ASN A 156 -4.07 11.58 7.77
CA ASN A 156 -3.11 12.06 6.78
C ASN A 156 -3.45 11.46 5.41
N VAL A 157 -4.43 12.06 4.74
CA VAL A 157 -4.97 11.55 3.48
C VAL A 157 -4.11 11.97 2.29
N LEU A 158 -3.57 10.98 1.58
CA LEU A 158 -3.06 11.16 0.23
C LEU A 158 -4.22 11.04 -0.77
N LYS A 159 -4.42 12.06 -1.60
CA LYS A 159 -5.35 11.99 -2.73
C LYS A 159 -4.61 11.45 -3.94
N ILE A 160 -5.04 10.30 -4.45
CA ILE A 160 -4.53 9.71 -5.70
C ILE A 160 -5.60 9.90 -6.77
N THR A 161 -5.21 10.42 -7.94
CA THR A 161 -6.09 10.62 -9.09
C THR A 161 -5.87 9.52 -10.14
N PHE A 162 -6.79 9.43 -11.11
CA PHE A 162 -6.61 8.53 -12.26
C PHE A 162 -5.33 8.83 -13.04
N ASP A 163 -5.01 10.11 -13.28
CA ASP A 163 -3.82 10.49 -14.05
C ASP A 163 -2.52 10.06 -13.38
N MET A 164 -2.43 10.18 -12.04
CA MET A 164 -1.30 9.68 -11.26
C MET A 164 -1.16 8.15 -11.40
N PHE A 165 -2.27 7.42 -11.38
CA PHE A 165 -2.27 5.97 -11.61
C PHE A 165 -1.80 5.64 -13.02
N LYS A 166 -2.39 6.29 -14.02
CA LYS A 166 -2.07 6.07 -15.43
C LYS A 166 -0.59 6.30 -15.71
N GLU A 167 -0.01 7.37 -15.16
CA GLU A 167 1.42 7.66 -15.31
C GLU A 167 2.28 6.48 -14.86
N LYS A 168 2.06 5.99 -13.63
CA LYS A 168 2.83 4.86 -13.06
C LYS A 168 2.50 3.53 -13.70
N TRP A 169 1.27 3.35 -14.15
CA TRP A 169 0.86 2.19 -14.94
C TRP A 169 1.67 2.09 -16.23
N MET A 170 1.71 3.16 -17.02
CA MET A 170 2.48 3.20 -18.27
C MET A 170 3.98 3.09 -18.02
N GLU A 171 4.48 3.60 -16.89
CA GLU A 171 5.87 3.43 -16.50
C GLU A 171 6.25 1.96 -16.30
N ILE A 172 5.43 1.20 -15.57
CA ILE A 172 5.62 -0.24 -15.39
C ILE A 172 5.58 -0.96 -16.73
N GLU A 173 4.59 -0.66 -17.59
CA GLU A 173 4.49 -1.28 -18.92
C GLU A 173 5.73 -1.05 -19.79
N ARG A 174 6.29 0.16 -19.76
CA ARG A 174 7.54 0.46 -20.49
C ARG A 174 8.72 -0.34 -19.94
N LYS A 175 8.85 -0.44 -18.61
CA LYS A 175 9.95 -1.17 -17.97
C LYS A 175 9.86 -2.68 -18.22
N ILE A 176 8.66 -3.26 -18.22
CA ILE A 176 8.45 -4.67 -18.57
C ILE A 176 8.88 -4.93 -20.02
N LYS A 177 8.47 -4.07 -20.96
CA LYS A 177 8.86 -4.22 -22.37
C LYS A 177 10.37 -4.10 -22.57
N ALA A 178 11.02 -3.13 -21.91
CA ALA A 178 12.46 -2.91 -22.03
C ALA A 178 13.32 -4.01 -21.37
N GLY A 179 12.78 -4.77 -20.42
CA GLY A 179 13.48 -5.89 -19.78
C GLY A 179 13.25 -7.26 -20.45
N GLY A 180 12.41 -7.31 -21.49
CA GLY A 180 12.13 -8.51 -22.28
C GLY A 180 12.79 -8.53 -23.66
N GLU A 181 13.62 -7.52 -23.97
CA GLU A 181 14.54 -7.47 -25.11
C GLU A 181 15.96 -7.79 -24.66
#